data_AF-G1XFR4-F1
#
_entry.id   AF-G1XFR4-F1
#
_cell.length_a   1.000
_cell.length_b   1.000
_cell.length_c   1.000
_cell.angle_alpha   90.00
_cell.angle_beta   90.00
_cell.angle_gamma   90.00
#
_symmetry.space_group_name_H-M   'P 1'
#
loop_
_entity.id
_entity.type
_entity.pdbx_description
1 polymer ?
#
loop_
_entity_poly.entity_id
_entity_poly.type
_entity_poly.pdbx_seq_one_letter_code
_entity_poly.pdbx_strand_id
1 'polypeptide(L)'
;MSPGDYIIAPKFSSITLCVSDELYLDRVLSHSVTPRDSAFRDKIRHRDRGCVLSGVINKAADRGNWKAFEAAHIWPLSKGTEWVRQNAGRWITDSDGLSNEDKMNSPQNGILLSSNSHVLFDSHTLAVNPEANYRVYAFDDDNFGYSGKYMSIPARQNGEVGARDTLLQWHFRQSVLANMRGAGEPIWDYGPNEEGDVVGRLLSSDHTMTRLGEEVGARLALTSYLPSSSLRDGR
;
A
#
# COMPACT_ATOMS: atom_id res chain seq x y z
N MET A 1 24.27 -3.19 -16.80
CA MET A 1 22.82 -3.26 -17.05
C MET A 1 22.23 -1.99 -16.49
N SER A 2 21.46 -1.25 -17.28
CA SER A 2 20.74 -0.07 -16.83
C SER A 2 19.43 -0.51 -16.14
N PRO A 3 18.82 0.31 -15.25
CA PRO A 3 17.46 0.06 -14.79
C PRO A 3 16.51 -0.17 -15.99
N GLY A 4 15.63 -1.17 -15.90
CA GLY A 4 14.76 -1.58 -17.01
C GLY A 4 15.28 -2.73 -17.88
N ASP A 5 16.57 -3.06 -17.81
CA ASP A 5 17.15 -4.24 -18.47
C ASP A 5 17.32 -5.37 -17.45
N TYR A 6 16.52 -6.44 -17.54
CA TYR A 6 16.58 -7.58 -16.63
C TYR A 6 16.92 -8.87 -17.37
N ILE A 7 17.85 -9.66 -16.82
CA ILE A 7 18.09 -11.04 -17.24
C ILE A 7 17.45 -11.94 -16.18
N ILE A 8 16.34 -12.56 -16.55
CA ILE A 8 15.64 -13.53 -15.70
C ILE A 8 15.98 -14.92 -16.22
N ALA A 9 16.70 -15.70 -15.42
CA ALA A 9 17.00 -17.09 -15.71
C ALA A 9 16.23 -17.98 -14.73
N PRO A 10 15.42 -18.94 -15.21
CA PRO A 10 14.72 -19.82 -14.30
C PRO A 10 15.72 -20.75 -13.61
N LYS A 11 15.52 -20.98 -12.31
CA LYS A 11 16.38 -21.90 -11.53
C LYS A 11 16.31 -23.34 -12.06
N PHE A 12 15.20 -23.70 -12.68
CA PHE A 12 14.96 -25.02 -13.26
C PHE A 12 14.63 -24.87 -14.74
N SER A 13 15.26 -25.68 -15.59
CA SER A 13 15.15 -25.60 -17.06
C SER A 13 13.76 -25.94 -17.60
N SER A 14 12.85 -26.45 -16.76
CA SER A 14 11.47 -26.80 -17.11
C SER A 14 10.46 -25.66 -16.93
N ILE A 15 10.90 -24.48 -16.47
CA ILE A 15 10.01 -23.33 -16.25
C ILE A 15 10.00 -22.45 -17.51
N THR A 16 8.82 -22.27 -18.10
CA THR A 16 8.58 -21.27 -19.14
C THR A 16 8.43 -19.90 -18.51
N LEU A 17 9.24 -18.93 -18.95
CA LEU A 17 9.08 -17.52 -18.59
C LEU A 17 8.24 -16.82 -19.66
N CYS A 18 7.24 -16.07 -19.24
CA CYS A 18 6.43 -15.22 -20.11
C CYS A 18 6.50 -13.78 -19.62
N VAL A 19 6.58 -12.84 -20.57
CA VAL A 19 6.37 -11.41 -20.29
C VAL A 19 4.87 -11.19 -20.10
N SER A 20 4.50 -10.35 -19.14
CA SER A 20 3.10 -10.00 -18.85
C SER A 20 2.90 -8.52 -19.15
N ASP A 21 1.84 -8.20 -19.87
CA ASP A 21 1.37 -6.83 -20.11
C ASP A 21 0.42 -6.34 -19.00
N GLU A 22 0.39 -7.02 -17.85
CA GLU A 22 -0.49 -6.64 -16.75
C GLU A 22 -0.05 -5.32 -16.11
N LEU A 23 -1.02 -4.44 -15.93
CA LEU A 23 -0.84 -3.18 -15.23
C LEU A 23 -0.93 -3.41 -13.70
N TYR A 24 -0.09 -2.72 -12.94
CA TYR A 24 -0.26 -2.67 -11.49
C TYR A 24 -1.35 -1.66 -11.13
N LEU A 25 -1.94 -1.81 -9.95
CA LEU A 25 -2.85 -0.82 -9.40
C LEU A 25 -2.05 0.26 -8.69
N ASP A 26 -1.98 1.45 -9.30
CA ASP A 26 -1.32 2.59 -8.67
C ASP A 26 -2.01 3.00 -7.36
N ARG A 27 -1.25 3.52 -6.41
CA ARG A 27 -1.79 3.99 -5.13
C ARG A 27 -1.55 5.46 -4.94
N VAL A 28 -2.64 6.22 -4.88
CA VAL A 28 -2.60 7.48 -4.13
C VAL A 28 -2.21 7.15 -2.69
N LEU A 29 -1.18 7.83 -2.18
CA LEU A 29 -0.73 7.70 -0.80
C LEU A 29 -1.93 7.64 0.14
N SER A 30 -2.07 6.56 0.92
CA SER A 30 -3.22 6.31 1.80
C SER A 30 -3.32 7.30 2.99
N HIS A 31 -2.59 8.40 2.93
CA HIS A 31 -2.62 9.51 3.88
C HIS A 31 -3.96 10.27 3.86
N SER A 32 -4.80 10.10 2.83
CA SER A 32 -5.99 10.92 2.67
C SER A 32 -7.24 10.14 2.21
N VAL A 33 -8.36 10.43 2.90
CA VAL A 33 -9.76 10.38 2.42
C VAL A 33 -10.69 9.22 2.88
N THR A 34 -10.38 8.46 3.93
CA THR A 34 -11.48 7.87 4.73
C THR A 34 -11.24 8.13 6.21
N PRO A 35 -12.29 8.35 7.04
CA PRO A 35 -12.13 8.27 8.48
C PRO A 35 -11.65 6.85 8.74
N ARG A 36 -10.33 6.67 8.92
CA ARG A 36 -9.74 5.36 9.21
C ARG A 36 -10.54 4.81 10.38
N ASP A 37 -11.24 3.70 10.15
CA ASP A 37 -12.03 3.06 11.17
C ASP A 37 -11.15 2.89 12.41
N SER A 38 -11.50 3.59 13.50
CA SER A 38 -10.74 3.54 14.73
C SER A 38 -10.61 2.10 15.22
N ALA A 39 -11.60 1.25 14.96
CA ALA A 39 -11.55 -0.16 15.29
C ALA A 39 -10.47 -0.91 14.49
N PHE A 40 -10.39 -0.70 13.16
CA PHE A 40 -9.32 -1.29 12.34
C PHE A 40 -7.94 -0.89 12.87
N ARG A 41 -7.72 0.41 13.04
CA ARG A 41 -6.43 0.95 13.48
C ARG A 41 -6.04 0.42 14.85
N ASP A 42 -6.98 0.37 15.80
CA ASP A 42 -6.70 -0.03 17.16
C ASP A 42 -6.46 -1.56 17.26
N LYS A 43 -7.16 -2.38 16.46
CA LYS A 43 -6.88 -3.82 16.31
C LYS A 43 -5.48 -4.07 15.74
N ILE A 44 -5.09 -3.34 14.69
CA ILE A 44 -3.74 -3.45 14.09
C ILE A 44 -2.65 -3.03 15.09
N ARG A 45 -2.85 -1.92 15.79
CA ARG A 45 -1.93 -1.45 16.84
C ARG A 45 -1.76 -2.46 17.97
N HIS A 46 -2.87 -3.03 18.44
CA HIS A 46 -2.88 -4.03 19.49
C HIS A 46 -2.11 -5.29 19.06
N ARG A 47 -2.33 -5.77 17.83
CA ARG A 47 -1.66 -6.94 17.26
C ARG A 47 -0.17 -6.71 17.05
N ASP A 48 0.19 -5.65 16.35
CA ASP A 48 1.53 -5.52 15.75
C ASP A 48 2.54 -4.85 16.66
N ARG A 49 2.08 -3.93 17.53
CA ARG A 49 2.88 -3.22 18.55
C ARG A 49 4.13 -2.45 18.06
N GLY A 50 4.39 -2.42 16.76
CA GLY A 50 5.52 -1.75 16.13
C GLY A 50 5.50 -1.89 14.61
N CYS A 51 6.51 -1.36 13.94
CA CYS A 51 6.63 -1.44 12.49
C CYS A 51 7.00 -2.87 12.09
N VAL A 52 6.07 -3.56 11.43
CA VAL A 52 6.20 -5.00 11.18
C VAL A 52 7.28 -5.34 10.16
N LEU A 53 7.64 -4.39 9.28
CA LEU A 53 8.66 -4.57 8.24
C LEU A 53 10.08 -4.29 8.75
N SER A 54 10.25 -3.27 9.59
CA SER A 54 11.56 -2.95 10.19
C SER A 54 11.88 -3.80 11.42
N GLY A 55 10.85 -4.34 12.10
CA GLY A 55 10.96 -4.98 13.41
C GLY A 55 11.05 -3.98 14.57
N VAL A 56 10.93 -2.67 14.33
CA VAL A 56 11.01 -1.65 15.38
C VAL A 56 9.75 -1.71 16.25
N ILE A 57 9.94 -2.07 17.52
CA ILE A 57 8.87 -2.10 18.53
C ILE A 57 8.58 -0.68 19.04
N ASN A 58 7.29 -0.32 19.12
CA ASN A 58 6.88 0.94 19.74
C ASN A 58 6.88 0.81 21.28
N LYS A 59 7.98 1.24 21.91
CA LYS A 59 8.10 1.27 23.39
C LYS A 59 7.11 2.23 24.08
N ALA A 60 6.44 3.10 23.34
CA ALA A 60 5.45 4.04 23.87
C ALA A 60 4.00 3.57 23.64
N ALA A 61 3.79 2.38 23.07
CA ALA A 61 2.48 1.79 22.81
C ALA A 61 1.61 1.69 24.07
N ASP A 62 2.20 1.29 25.21
CA ASP A 62 1.47 1.14 26.48
C ASP A 62 1.02 2.49 27.08
N ARG A 63 1.60 3.60 26.61
CA ARG A 63 1.16 4.97 26.92
C ARG A 63 0.19 5.52 25.87
N GLY A 64 -0.28 4.68 24.95
CA GLY A 64 -1.15 5.09 23.85
C GLY A 64 -0.47 6.00 22.81
N ASN A 65 0.85 6.15 22.86
CA ASN A 65 1.57 7.01 21.93
C ASN A 65 1.97 6.22 20.68
N TRP A 66 1.26 6.48 19.60
CA TRP A 66 1.47 5.86 18.29
C TRP A 66 2.05 6.83 17.26
N LYS A 67 2.67 7.93 17.72
CA LYS A 67 3.34 8.89 16.82
C LYS A 67 4.38 8.14 15.97
N ALA A 68 4.43 8.47 14.67
CA ALA A 68 5.26 7.82 13.66
C ALA A 68 4.91 6.36 13.30
N PHE A 69 3.79 5.82 13.81
CA PHE A 69 3.26 4.50 13.41
C PHE A 69 1.85 4.61 12.84
N GLU A 70 1.64 3.92 11.73
CA GLU A 70 0.42 4.01 10.93
C GLU A 70 -0.09 2.63 10.57
N ALA A 71 -1.40 2.43 10.70
CA ALA A 71 -2.06 1.24 10.20
C ALA A 71 -2.24 1.41 8.70
N ALA A 72 -1.61 0.52 7.94
CA ALA A 72 -1.60 0.49 6.49
C ALA A 72 -2.49 -0.65 6.00
N HIS A 73 -3.28 -0.40 4.96
CA HIS A 73 -4.03 -1.46 4.30
C HIS A 73 -3.15 -2.19 3.26
N ILE A 74 -3.14 -3.53 3.30
CA ILE A 74 -2.41 -4.37 2.34
C ILE A 74 -3.06 -4.28 0.96
N TRP A 75 -4.38 -4.25 0.87
CA TRP A 75 -5.15 -3.84 -0.29
C TRP A 75 -5.72 -2.45 -0.04
N PRO A 76 -5.46 -1.46 -0.91
CA PRO A 76 -5.74 -0.07 -0.58
C PRO A 76 -7.25 0.21 -0.63
N LEU A 77 -7.74 1.05 0.29
CA LEU A 77 -9.14 1.46 0.30
C LEU A 77 -9.57 2.20 -0.98
N SER A 78 -8.64 2.93 -1.61
CA SER A 78 -8.89 3.63 -2.89
C SER A 78 -9.24 2.68 -4.04
N LYS A 79 -8.85 1.39 -3.96
CA LYS A 79 -9.16 0.35 -4.95
C LYS A 79 -10.31 -0.55 -4.51
N GLY A 80 -11.32 0.05 -3.88
CA GLY A 80 -12.54 -0.65 -3.44
C GLY A 80 -13.32 -1.25 -4.61
N THR A 81 -13.35 -0.59 -5.77
CA THR A 81 -13.99 -1.14 -6.97
C THR A 81 -13.30 -2.42 -7.44
N GLU A 82 -11.96 -2.45 -7.47
CA GLU A 82 -11.19 -3.64 -7.83
C GLU A 82 -11.32 -4.73 -6.78
N TRP A 83 -11.35 -4.37 -5.49
CA TRP A 83 -11.62 -5.31 -4.40
C TRP A 83 -12.95 -6.04 -4.62
N VAL A 84 -14.00 -5.30 -4.95
CA VAL A 84 -15.34 -5.87 -5.23
C VAL A 84 -15.32 -6.69 -6.50
N ARG A 85 -14.78 -6.15 -7.59
CA ARG A 85 -14.70 -6.82 -8.89
C ARG A 85 -13.95 -8.16 -8.81
N GLN A 86 -12.87 -8.22 -8.03
CA GLN A 86 -12.08 -9.43 -7.86
C GLN A 86 -12.59 -10.32 -6.73
N ASN A 87 -13.68 -9.94 -6.05
CA ASN A 87 -14.23 -10.63 -4.87
C ASN A 87 -13.15 -10.89 -3.80
N ALA A 88 -12.28 -9.91 -3.55
CA ALA A 88 -11.10 -10.07 -2.72
C ALA A 88 -11.45 -10.33 -1.24
N GLY A 89 -12.59 -9.84 -0.75
CA GLY A 89 -13.04 -10.14 0.62
C GLY A 89 -13.40 -11.60 0.87
N ARG A 90 -13.44 -12.47 -0.15
CA ARG A 90 -13.50 -13.94 0.06
C ARG A 90 -12.30 -14.48 0.83
N TRP A 91 -11.17 -13.77 0.81
CA TRP A 91 -9.96 -14.16 1.55
C TRP A 91 -9.95 -13.71 3.01
N ILE A 92 -10.87 -12.81 3.38
CA ILE A 92 -11.04 -12.35 4.75
C ILE A 92 -11.93 -13.34 5.49
N THR A 93 -11.47 -13.76 6.65
CA THR A 93 -11.97 -14.93 7.38
C THR A 93 -12.34 -14.62 8.84
N ASP A 94 -12.05 -13.41 9.33
CA ASP A 94 -12.39 -12.95 10.69
C ASP A 94 -13.68 -12.12 10.74
N SER A 95 -14.43 -12.11 9.64
CA SER A 95 -15.49 -11.14 9.37
C SER A 95 -16.70 -11.83 8.76
N ASP A 96 -17.12 -12.94 9.36
CA ASP A 96 -18.33 -13.66 8.95
C ASP A 96 -19.56 -12.75 9.06
N GLY A 97 -20.41 -12.78 8.03
CA GLY A 97 -21.61 -11.95 7.94
C GLY A 97 -21.41 -10.50 7.49
N LEU A 98 -20.16 -10.03 7.32
CA LEU A 98 -19.89 -8.72 6.72
C LEU A 98 -20.03 -8.76 5.19
N SER A 99 -20.43 -7.62 4.61
CA SER A 99 -20.39 -7.42 3.15
C SER A 99 -18.95 -7.52 2.63
N ASN A 100 -18.79 -7.73 1.32
CA ASN A 100 -17.46 -7.81 0.73
C ASN A 100 -16.71 -6.47 0.91
N GLU A 101 -17.41 -5.36 0.78
CA GLU A 101 -16.92 -4.00 0.94
C GLU A 101 -16.45 -3.74 2.39
N ASP A 102 -17.25 -4.12 3.38
CA ASP A 102 -16.91 -3.91 4.79
C ASP A 102 -15.68 -4.71 5.23
N LYS A 103 -15.46 -5.88 4.60
CA LYS A 103 -14.27 -6.71 4.84
C LYS A 103 -12.95 -6.03 4.48
N MET A 104 -12.96 -4.93 3.73
CA MET A 104 -11.76 -4.13 3.48
C MET A 104 -11.13 -3.56 4.76
N ASN A 105 -11.95 -3.30 5.80
CA ASN A 105 -11.49 -2.81 7.12
C ASN A 105 -11.18 -3.95 8.11
N SER A 106 -11.09 -5.19 7.64
CA SER A 106 -10.60 -6.29 8.46
C SER A 106 -9.11 -6.07 8.81
N PRO A 107 -8.68 -6.34 10.07
CA PRO A 107 -7.27 -6.41 10.45
C PRO A 107 -6.42 -7.32 9.57
N GLN A 108 -7.04 -8.30 8.92
CA GLN A 108 -6.36 -9.21 8.00
C GLN A 108 -5.90 -8.54 6.70
N ASN A 109 -6.54 -7.42 6.35
CA ASN A 109 -6.13 -6.53 5.27
C ASN A 109 -5.22 -5.40 5.79
N GLY A 110 -4.64 -5.51 6.99
CA GLY A 110 -3.86 -4.42 7.57
C GLY A 110 -2.56 -4.86 8.21
N ILE A 111 -1.61 -3.93 8.29
CA ILE A 111 -0.33 -4.06 8.99
C ILE A 111 0.10 -2.73 9.61
N LEU A 112 0.86 -2.76 10.70
CA LEU A 112 1.39 -1.55 11.33
C LEU A 112 2.79 -1.22 10.78
N LEU A 113 2.94 -0.01 10.25
CA LEU A 113 4.16 0.47 9.62
C LEU A 113 4.68 1.72 10.33
N SER A 114 5.97 2.00 10.24
CA SER A 114 6.48 3.34 10.53
C SER A 114 6.10 4.26 9.38
N SER A 115 5.87 5.56 9.63
CA SER A 115 5.40 6.50 8.59
C SER A 115 6.21 6.44 7.30
N ASN A 116 7.54 6.35 7.39
CA ASN A 116 8.41 6.21 6.21
C ASN A 116 8.21 4.86 5.48
N SER A 117 8.13 3.72 6.20
CA SER A 117 7.83 2.42 5.57
C SER A 117 6.43 2.36 4.98
N HIS A 118 5.48 3.13 5.51
CA HIS A 118 4.12 3.20 4.98
C HIS A 118 4.11 3.82 3.58
N VAL A 119 4.80 4.96 3.42
CA VAL A 119 5.00 5.62 2.12
C VAL A 119 5.63 4.64 1.13
N LEU A 120 6.72 3.98 1.51
CA LEU A 120 7.44 3.05 0.64
C LEU A 120 6.63 1.78 0.31
N PHE A 121 5.75 1.34 1.21
CA PHE A 121 4.88 0.18 0.98
C PHE A 121 3.73 0.53 0.03
N ASP A 122 3.16 1.73 0.16
CA ASP A 122 2.12 2.22 -0.75
C ASP A 122 2.69 2.53 -2.14
N SER A 123 3.91 3.05 -2.24
CA SER A 123 4.59 3.31 -3.52
C SER A 123 5.15 2.05 -4.20
N HIS A 124 4.82 0.86 -3.70
CA HIS A 124 5.33 -0.42 -4.21
C HIS A 124 6.87 -0.58 -4.13
N THR A 125 7.57 0.29 -3.40
CA THR A 125 9.03 0.22 -3.21
C THR A 125 9.42 -0.85 -2.18
N LEU A 126 8.53 -1.15 -1.23
CA LEU A 126 8.69 -2.24 -0.26
C LEU A 126 7.56 -3.25 -0.38
N ALA A 127 7.88 -4.53 -0.33
CA ALA A 127 6.88 -5.60 -0.22
C ALA A 127 7.34 -6.77 0.64
N VAL A 128 6.40 -7.63 1.03
CA VAL A 128 6.66 -8.86 1.78
C VAL A 128 6.28 -10.07 0.93
N ASN A 129 7.18 -11.04 0.79
CA ASN A 129 6.86 -12.31 0.15
C ASN A 129 6.58 -13.39 1.21
N PRO A 130 5.32 -13.79 1.43
CA PRO A 130 4.99 -14.83 2.41
C PRO A 130 5.55 -16.21 2.02
N GLU A 131 5.73 -16.51 0.73
CA GLU A 131 6.33 -17.77 0.26
C GLU A 131 7.84 -17.85 0.54
N ALA A 132 8.49 -16.70 0.68
CA ALA A 132 9.90 -16.60 1.06
C ALA A 132 10.08 -16.43 2.58
N ASN A 133 9.27 -17.13 3.39
CA ASN A 133 9.22 -17.00 4.85
C ASN A 133 9.00 -15.55 5.31
N TYR A 134 8.13 -14.81 4.61
CA TYR A 134 7.80 -13.41 4.90
C TYR A 134 9.00 -12.46 4.84
N ARG A 135 9.91 -12.71 3.91
CA ARG A 135 11.05 -11.82 3.66
C ARG A 135 10.58 -10.50 3.05
N VAL A 136 11.14 -9.41 3.54
CA VAL A 136 10.93 -8.04 3.05
C VAL A 136 11.88 -7.77 1.89
N TYR A 137 11.36 -7.18 0.83
CA TYR A 137 12.11 -6.79 -0.37
C TYR A 137 11.98 -5.28 -0.56
N ALA A 138 13.11 -4.63 -0.81
CA ALA A 138 13.16 -3.30 -1.40
C ALA A 138 13.42 -3.46 -2.90
N PHE A 139 12.62 -2.77 -3.72
CA PHE A 139 12.74 -2.76 -5.18
C PHE A 139 13.55 -1.58 -5.71
N ASP A 140 13.95 -0.68 -4.80
CA ASP A 140 14.81 0.48 -5.05
C ASP A 140 15.90 0.54 -3.95
N ASP A 141 16.67 1.62 -3.91
CA ASP A 141 17.70 1.90 -2.91
C ASP A 141 17.19 1.68 -1.48
N ASP A 142 17.79 0.71 -0.80
CA ASP A 142 17.42 0.32 0.56
C ASP A 142 18.05 1.23 1.63
N ASN A 143 17.76 2.52 1.54
CA ASN A 143 18.34 3.57 2.39
C ASN A 143 18.11 3.35 3.90
N PHE A 144 17.14 2.51 4.27
CA PHE A 144 16.74 2.25 5.65
C PHE A 144 16.97 0.79 6.09
N GLY A 145 17.58 -0.04 5.24
CA GLY A 145 17.92 -1.43 5.55
C GLY A 145 16.71 -2.32 5.81
N TYR A 146 15.66 -2.21 5.01
CA TYR A 146 14.48 -3.08 5.04
C TYR A 146 14.72 -4.42 4.35
N SER A 147 15.47 -4.44 3.25
CA SER A 147 15.66 -5.60 2.40
C SER A 147 16.31 -6.73 3.17
N GLY A 148 15.76 -7.94 3.02
CA GLY A 148 16.24 -9.12 3.71
C GLY A 148 15.81 -9.28 5.17
N LYS A 149 15.14 -8.28 5.76
CA LYS A 149 14.42 -8.47 7.02
C LYS A 149 13.23 -9.41 6.84
N TYR A 150 12.62 -9.79 7.95
CA TYR A 150 11.44 -10.64 7.97
C TYR A 150 10.29 -9.93 8.67
N MET A 151 9.09 -10.08 8.14
CA MET A 151 7.89 -9.55 8.75
C MET A 151 7.74 -10.06 10.19
N SER A 152 7.45 -9.13 11.09
CA SER A 152 7.33 -9.40 12.52
C SER A 152 6.30 -10.47 12.81
N ILE A 153 6.65 -11.40 13.69
CA ILE A 153 5.84 -12.57 14.06
C ILE A 153 4.37 -12.22 14.41
N PRO A 154 4.07 -11.19 15.24
CA PRO A 154 2.70 -10.88 15.61
C PRO A 154 1.77 -10.61 14.42
N ALA A 155 2.31 -10.06 13.33
CA ALA A 155 1.50 -9.74 12.16
C ALA A 155 1.12 -10.98 11.33
N ARG A 156 1.94 -12.04 11.38
CA ARG A 156 1.78 -13.26 10.56
C ARG A 156 1.35 -14.52 11.33
N GLN A 157 1.48 -14.54 12.65
CA GLN A 157 1.12 -15.71 13.48
C GLN A 157 -0.11 -15.50 14.37
N ASN A 158 -0.85 -14.39 14.22
CA ASN A 158 -2.00 -14.10 15.08
C ASN A 158 -3.31 -14.79 14.64
N GLY A 159 -3.23 -16.06 14.22
CA GLY A 159 -4.37 -16.89 13.84
C GLY A 159 -5.34 -16.20 12.88
N GLU A 160 -6.61 -16.11 13.29
CA GLU A 160 -7.69 -15.55 12.48
C GLU A 160 -7.55 -14.05 12.18
N VAL A 161 -6.74 -13.29 12.93
CA VAL A 161 -6.62 -11.83 12.74
C VAL A 161 -5.26 -11.42 12.16
N GLY A 162 -4.38 -12.37 11.85
CA GLY A 162 -3.11 -12.12 11.15
C GLY A 162 -3.35 -11.56 9.74
N ALA A 163 -2.34 -10.87 9.21
CA ALA A 163 -2.33 -10.44 7.81
C ALA A 163 -2.49 -11.65 6.89
N ARG A 164 -3.37 -11.57 5.89
CA ARG A 164 -3.61 -12.69 4.97
C ARG A 164 -2.49 -12.82 3.96
N ASP A 165 -1.93 -14.03 3.87
CA ASP A 165 -0.90 -14.37 2.90
C ASP A 165 -1.35 -14.07 1.47
N THR A 166 -2.62 -14.33 1.12
CA THR A 166 -3.15 -14.03 -0.22
C THR A 166 -3.12 -12.53 -0.54
N LEU A 167 -3.37 -11.66 0.45
CA LEU A 167 -3.28 -10.21 0.27
C LEU A 167 -1.82 -9.74 0.20
N LEU A 168 -0.94 -10.33 1.01
CA LEU A 168 0.50 -10.08 0.94
C LEU A 168 1.08 -10.52 -0.40
N GLN A 169 0.71 -11.69 -0.92
CA GLN A 169 1.07 -12.19 -2.25
C GLN A 169 0.56 -11.25 -3.34
N TRP A 170 -0.69 -10.79 -3.22
CA TRP A 170 -1.25 -9.83 -4.16
C TRP A 170 -0.43 -8.53 -4.17
N HIS A 171 -0.14 -7.94 -3.01
CA HIS A 171 0.67 -6.72 -2.91
C HIS A 171 2.10 -6.93 -3.43
N PHE A 172 2.71 -8.08 -3.12
CA PHE A 172 4.02 -8.46 -3.65
C PHE A 172 4.01 -8.52 -5.17
N ARG A 173 2.99 -9.13 -5.77
CA ARG A 173 2.80 -9.17 -7.24
C ARG A 173 2.66 -7.77 -7.82
N GLN A 174 1.85 -6.89 -7.21
CA GLN A 174 1.73 -5.50 -7.64
C GLN A 174 3.08 -4.78 -7.59
N SER A 175 3.88 -5.06 -6.55
CA SER A 175 5.20 -4.44 -6.40
C SER A 175 6.20 -4.94 -7.44
N VAL A 176 6.16 -6.21 -7.80
CA VAL A 176 6.93 -6.74 -8.95
C VAL A 176 6.46 -6.10 -10.25
N LEU A 177 5.15 -6.01 -10.49
CA LEU A 177 4.59 -5.40 -11.71
C LEU A 177 4.89 -3.90 -11.81
N ALA A 178 5.03 -3.18 -10.70
CA ALA A 178 5.39 -1.77 -10.67
C ALA A 178 6.88 -1.56 -11.00
N ASN A 179 7.76 -2.41 -10.46
CA ASN A 179 9.21 -2.17 -10.51
C ASN A 179 9.97 -3.00 -11.56
N MET A 180 9.39 -4.07 -12.11
CA MET A 180 10.03 -4.92 -13.11
C MET A 180 9.33 -4.80 -14.48
N ARG A 181 9.31 -3.59 -15.03
CA ARG A 181 8.74 -3.28 -16.36
C ARG A 181 9.82 -3.17 -17.43
N GLY A 182 9.48 -3.58 -18.66
CA GLY A 182 10.25 -3.22 -19.84
C GLY A 182 10.13 -1.71 -20.12
N ALA A 183 11.23 -1.08 -20.52
CA ALA A 183 11.40 0.36 -20.77
C ALA A 183 11.41 1.33 -19.56
N GLY A 184 11.28 0.86 -18.32
CA GLY A 184 11.60 1.65 -17.12
C GLY A 184 10.75 2.91 -16.93
N GLU A 185 9.43 2.77 -16.70
CA GLU A 185 8.61 3.91 -16.31
C GLU A 185 9.15 4.58 -15.03
N PRO A 186 9.21 5.92 -14.97
CA PRO A 186 9.72 6.62 -13.80
C PRO A 186 8.83 6.40 -12.57
N ILE A 187 9.48 6.16 -11.42
CA ILE A 187 8.83 6.14 -10.11
C ILE A 187 8.23 7.54 -9.86
N TRP A 188 6.94 7.60 -9.54
CA TRP A 188 6.26 8.87 -9.28
C TRP A 188 6.60 9.37 -7.87
N ASP A 189 7.35 10.47 -7.78
CA ASP A 189 7.54 11.19 -6.52
C ASP A 189 6.27 11.99 -6.19
N TYR A 190 5.62 11.68 -5.07
CA TYR A 190 4.47 12.42 -4.53
C TYR A 190 4.89 13.68 -3.76
N GLY A 191 6.14 14.12 -3.87
CA GLY A 191 6.67 15.33 -3.26
C GLY A 191 5.83 16.58 -3.61
N PRO A 192 5.53 17.47 -2.64
CA PRO A 192 4.68 18.64 -2.86
C PRO A 192 5.30 19.74 -3.75
N ASN A 193 6.51 19.56 -4.27
CA ASN A 193 7.33 20.64 -4.85
C ASN A 193 7.90 20.35 -6.25
N GLU A 194 7.29 19.49 -7.07
CA GLU A 194 7.78 19.34 -8.44
C GLU A 194 7.25 20.46 -9.35
N GLU A 195 8.02 21.54 -9.46
CA GLU A 195 7.97 22.47 -10.60
C GLU A 195 8.37 21.69 -11.87
N GLY A 196 7.38 21.19 -12.60
CA GLY A 196 7.56 20.47 -13.86
C GLY A 196 6.22 20.24 -14.57
N ASP A 197 6.25 19.85 -15.85
CA ASP A 197 5.05 19.58 -16.65
C ASP A 197 4.33 18.30 -16.16
N VAL A 198 3.56 18.48 -15.08
CA VAL A 198 2.73 17.44 -14.46
C VAL A 198 1.79 16.81 -15.49
N VAL A 199 1.29 17.57 -16.46
CA VAL A 199 0.37 17.10 -17.50
C VAL A 199 1.12 16.25 -18.53
N GLY A 200 2.29 16.68 -18.99
CA GLY A 200 3.14 15.91 -19.90
C GLY A 200 3.57 14.56 -19.33
N ARG A 201 3.91 14.51 -18.03
CA ARG A 201 4.20 13.24 -17.33
C ARG A 201 2.96 12.40 -17.08
N LEU A 202 1.80 13.03 -16.86
CA LEU A 202 0.53 12.32 -16.78
C LEU A 202 0.19 11.65 -18.12
N LEU A 203 0.53 12.30 -19.24
CA LEU A 203 0.24 11.86 -20.62
C LEU A 203 1.22 10.81 -21.15
N SER A 204 2.37 10.60 -20.51
CA SER A 204 3.39 9.63 -20.95
C SER A 204 3.28 8.25 -20.29
N SER A 205 2.28 8.03 -19.42
CA SER A 205 2.13 6.78 -18.68
C SER A 205 0.84 6.05 -19.03
N ASP A 206 0.84 4.71 -18.99
CA ASP A 206 -0.35 3.91 -19.35
C ASP A 206 -1.53 4.03 -18.36
N HIS A 207 -1.45 4.90 -17.33
CA HIS A 207 -2.50 5.08 -16.31
C HIS A 207 -3.13 6.48 -16.30
N THR A 208 -2.96 7.25 -17.38
CA THR A 208 -3.41 8.65 -17.53
C THR A 208 -4.77 8.96 -16.90
N MET A 209 -5.81 8.18 -17.24
CA MET A 209 -7.19 8.46 -16.85
C MET A 209 -7.52 8.02 -15.42
N THR A 210 -6.94 6.92 -14.95
CA THR A 210 -7.12 6.44 -13.58
C THR A 210 -6.43 7.39 -12.60
N ARG A 211 -5.20 7.81 -12.91
CA ARG A 211 -4.42 8.76 -12.10
C ARG A 211 -5.09 10.12 -11.99
N LEU A 212 -5.56 10.67 -13.11
CA LEU A 212 -6.28 11.94 -13.12
C LEU A 212 -7.58 11.87 -12.30
N GLY A 213 -8.35 10.79 -12.46
CA GLY A 213 -9.59 10.60 -11.72
C GLY A 213 -9.38 10.52 -10.21
N GLU A 214 -8.34 9.81 -9.77
CA GLU A 214 -8.02 9.64 -8.35
C GLU A 214 -7.49 10.91 -7.70
N GLU A 215 -6.59 11.64 -8.38
CA GLU A 215 -6.06 12.92 -7.89
C GLU A 215 -7.16 13.99 -7.82
N VAL A 216 -8.02 14.06 -8.84
CA VAL A 216 -9.18 14.97 -8.84
C VAL A 216 -10.16 14.58 -7.72
N GLY A 217 -10.42 13.28 -7.51
CA GLY A 217 -11.24 12.80 -6.41
C GLY A 217 -10.69 13.16 -5.03
N ALA A 218 -9.39 12.97 -4.82
CA ALA A 218 -8.71 13.32 -3.57
C ALA A 218 -8.75 14.82 -3.30
N ARG A 219 -8.51 15.67 -4.31
CA ARG A 219 -8.56 17.14 -4.21
C ARG A 219 -9.97 17.69 -4.02
N LEU A 220 -10.97 17.12 -4.70
CA LEU A 220 -12.37 17.51 -4.50
C LEU A 220 -12.85 17.19 -3.09
N ALA A 221 -12.44 16.03 -2.55
CA ALA A 221 -12.71 15.65 -1.17
C ALA A 221 -11.98 16.53 -0.13
N LEU A 222 -10.91 17.23 -0.49
CA LEU A 222 -10.26 18.25 0.34
C LEU A 222 -10.98 19.60 0.26
N THR A 223 -11.51 19.98 -0.92
CA THR A 223 -12.23 21.25 -1.10
C THR A 223 -13.64 21.28 -0.51
N SER A 224 -14.28 20.11 -0.33
CA SER A 224 -15.59 20.01 0.36
C SER A 224 -15.53 20.31 1.86
N TYR A 225 -14.32 20.54 2.42
CA TYR A 225 -14.09 20.90 3.81
C TYR A 225 -13.59 22.33 4.04
N LEU A 226 -13.56 23.19 3.01
CA LEU A 226 -13.44 24.62 3.29
C LEU A 226 -14.78 25.09 3.89
N PRO A 227 -14.80 25.68 5.10
CA PRO A 227 -16.02 26.26 5.62
C PRO A 227 -16.48 27.31 4.63
N SER A 228 -17.78 27.30 4.31
CA SER A 228 -18.39 28.40 3.56
C SER A 228 -17.97 29.70 4.25
N SER A 229 -17.35 30.60 3.49
CA SER A 229 -17.03 31.93 3.98
C SER A 229 -18.35 32.56 4.41
N SER A 230 -18.58 32.63 5.71
CA SER A 230 -19.73 33.36 6.25
C SER A 230 -19.58 34.81 5.81
N LEU A 231 -20.44 35.21 4.89
CA LEU A 231 -20.66 36.62 4.58
C LEU A 231 -21.08 37.28 5.90
N ARG A 232 -20.17 38.07 6.48
CA ARG A 232 -20.53 39.12 7.43
C ARG A 232 -21.31 40.15 6.63
N ASP A 233 -22.63 40.06 6.66
CA ASP A 233 -23.46 41.21 6.32
C ASP A 233 -23.42 42.17 7.50
N GLY A 234 -22.65 43.24 7.31
CA GLY A 234 -22.78 44.45 8.10
C GLY A 234 -23.82 45.34 7.44
N ARG A 235 -24.98 45.48 8.09
CA ARG A 235 -25.70 46.75 8.29
C ARG A 235 -26.82 46.56 9.29
#